data_AF-A0A4U8S9B9-F1
#
_entry.id   AF-A0A4U8S9B9-F1
#
_cell.length_a   1.000
_cell.length_b   1.000
_cell.length_c   1.000
_cell.angle_alpha   90.00
_cell.angle_beta   90.00
_cell.angle_gamma   90.00
#
_symmetry.space_group_name_H-M   'P 1'
#
loop_
_entity.id
_entity.type
_entity.pdbx_description
1 polymer ?
#
loop_
_entity_poly.entity_id
_entity_poly.type
_entity_poly.pdbx_seq_one_letter_code
_entity_poly.pdbx_strand_id
1 'polypeptide(L)'
;MNYFDIVVLLYYIENDFEYNNIKKYIQEKITDKCKTINSKDIKDTELLLLIMDTLSCPFLDINFKREIASFIYKNKDDCSNIINFSLKQKNWFVEWKNIDILKKT
;
A
#
# COMPACT_ATOMS: atom_id res chain seq x y z
N MET A 1 -14.54 -2.86 1.67
CA MET A 1 -13.46 -1.92 2.01
C MET A 1 -12.88 -1.41 0.71
N ASN A 2 -13.09 -0.14 0.42
CA ASN A 2 -12.56 0.52 -0.75
C ASN A 2 -11.13 1.03 -0.47
N TYR A 3 -10.47 1.58 -1.48
CA TYR A 3 -9.15 2.20 -1.36
C TYR A 3 -9.07 3.25 -0.23
N PHE A 4 -10.07 4.14 -0.14
CA PHE A 4 -10.10 5.21 0.84
C PHE A 4 -10.12 4.67 2.27
N ASP A 5 -10.98 3.68 2.54
CA ASP A 5 -11.05 3.02 3.85
C ASP A 5 -9.68 2.45 4.26
N ILE A 6 -9.00 1.78 3.32
CA ILE A 6 -7.69 1.15 3.57
C ILE A 6 -6.65 2.20 3.93
N VAL A 7 -6.54 3.24 3.11
CA VAL A 7 -5.57 4.31 3.31
C VAL A 7 -5.80 5.04 4.63
N VAL A 8 -7.04 5.43 4.92
CA VAL A 8 -7.38 6.15 6.15
C VAL A 8 -7.08 5.30 7.38
N LEU A 9 -7.43 4.02 7.35
CA LEU A 9 -7.15 3.13 8.48
C LEU A 9 -5.65 2.92 8.67
N LEU A 10 -4.88 2.67 7.60
CA LEU A 10 -3.42 2.56 7.68
C LEU A 10 -2.77 3.85 8.20
N TYR A 11 -3.31 5.01 7.79
CA TYR A 11 -2.86 6.30 8.26
C TYR A 11 -3.13 6.50 9.75
N TYR A 12 -4.31 6.09 10.24
CA TYR A 12 -4.68 6.27 11.64
C TYR A 12 -3.96 5.30 12.60
N ILE A 13 -3.83 4.03 12.21
CA ILE A 13 -3.21 3.00 13.09
C ILE A 13 -1.68 3.03 13.05
N GLU A 14 -1.09 3.64 12.01
CA GLU A 14 0.35 3.73 11.79
C GLU A 14 1.10 2.41 12.10
N ASN A 15 2.10 2.45 12.98
CA ASN A 15 2.85 1.30 13.49
C ASN A 15 2.53 0.96 14.95
N ASP A 16 1.34 1.33 15.42
CA ASP A 16 0.90 0.98 16.77
C ASP A 16 0.59 -0.53 16.87
N PHE A 17 1.19 -1.17 17.88
CA PHE A 17 1.09 -2.60 18.11
C PHE A 17 -0.29 -3.04 18.59
N GLU A 18 -1.07 -2.14 19.21
CA GLU A 18 -2.44 -2.43 19.67
C GLU A 18 -3.36 -2.79 18.49
N TYR A 19 -3.05 -2.26 17.30
CA TYR A 19 -3.82 -2.48 16.08
C TYR A 19 -3.26 -3.57 15.17
N ASN A 20 -2.32 -4.41 15.62
CA ASN A 20 -1.71 -5.46 14.79
C ASN A 20 -2.75 -6.40 14.13
N ASN A 21 -3.82 -6.74 14.85
CA ASN A 21 -4.90 -7.56 14.29
C ASN A 21 -5.66 -6.84 13.16
N ILE A 22 -5.91 -5.54 13.32
CA ILE A 22 -6.55 -4.70 12.30
C ILE A 22 -5.61 -4.54 11.10
N LYS A 23 -4.33 -4.27 11.33
CA LYS A 23 -3.32 -4.18 10.27
C LYS A 23 -3.25 -5.46 9.44
N LYS A 24 -3.26 -6.63 10.09
CA LYS A 24 -3.28 -7.92 9.41
C LYS A 24 -4.54 -8.09 8.55
N TYR A 25 -5.71 -7.75 9.09
CA TYR A 25 -6.96 -7.76 8.32
C TYR A 25 -6.91 -6.84 7.10
N ILE A 26 -6.32 -5.65 7.24
CA ILE A 26 -6.12 -4.72 6.12
C ILE A 26 -5.19 -5.34 5.06
N GLN A 27 -4.07 -5.95 5.47
CA GLN A 27 -3.15 -6.64 4.56
C GLN A 27 -3.87 -7.74 3.77
N GLU A 28 -4.70 -8.55 4.43
CA GLU A 28 -5.52 -9.57 3.77
C GLU A 28 -6.46 -8.96 2.72
N LYS A 29 -7.12 -7.83 3.02
CA LYS A 29 -7.99 -7.14 2.06
C LYS A 29 -7.27 -6.55 0.87
N ILE A 30 -6.07 -6.01 1.07
CA ILE A 30 -5.21 -5.54 -0.02
C ILE A 30 -4.81 -6.71 -0.91
N THR A 31 -4.34 -7.81 -0.31
CA THR A 31 -3.96 -9.02 -1.05
C THR A 31 -5.13 -9.57 -1.86
N ASP A 32 -6.33 -9.66 -1.29
CA ASP A 32 -7.52 -10.15 -2.00
C ASP A 32 -7.90 -9.26 -3.19
N LYS A 33 -7.78 -7.94 -3.06
CA LYS A 33 -7.96 -7.02 -4.19
C LYS A 33 -6.89 -7.25 -5.27
N CYS A 34 -5.62 -7.43 -4.89
CA CYS A 34 -4.53 -7.63 -5.85
C CYS A 34 -4.61 -8.97 -6.58
N LYS A 35 -5.17 -10.02 -5.97
CA LYS A 35 -5.43 -11.30 -6.65
C LYS A 35 -6.36 -11.20 -7.85
N THR A 36 -7.17 -10.13 -7.94
CA THR A 36 -8.07 -9.92 -9.08
C THR A 36 -7.35 -9.45 -10.35
N ILE A 37 -6.05 -9.15 -10.27
CA ILE A 37 -5.21 -8.73 -11.38
C ILE A 37 -4.97 -9.94 -12.30
N ASN A 38 -5.86 -10.13 -13.27
CA ASN A 38 -5.78 -11.23 -14.24
C ASN A 38 -4.85 -10.94 -15.42
N SER A 39 -4.36 -9.70 -15.59
CA SER A 39 -3.51 -9.30 -16.72
C SER A 39 -2.55 -8.18 -16.33
N LYS A 40 -1.54 -7.91 -17.18
CA LYS A 40 -0.61 -6.78 -16.99
C LYS A 40 -1.30 -5.41 -17.04
N ASP A 41 -2.54 -5.36 -17.54
CA ASP A 41 -3.32 -4.13 -17.68
C ASP A 41 -4.22 -3.94 -16.45
N ILE A 42 -3.76 -3.11 -15.52
CA ILE A 42 -4.59 -2.63 -14.41
C ILE A 42 -5.57 -1.60 -14.99
N LYS A 43 -6.80 -2.02 -15.27
CA LYS A 43 -7.87 -1.14 -15.80
C LYS A 43 -8.66 -0.42 -14.73
N ASP A 44 -8.52 -0.84 -13.48
CA ASP A 44 -9.17 -0.24 -12.32
C ASP A 44 -8.25 0.81 -11.69
N THR A 45 -8.67 2.08 -11.75
CA THR A 45 -7.93 3.19 -11.16
C THR A 45 -7.85 3.09 -9.65
N GLU A 46 -8.92 2.60 -8.99
CA GLU A 46 -8.94 2.43 -7.54
C GLU A 46 -7.87 1.41 -7.11
N LEU A 47 -7.77 0.30 -7.85
CA LEU A 47 -6.77 -0.73 -7.60
C LEU A 47 -5.35 -0.22 -7.86
N LEU A 48 -5.14 0.57 -8.91
CA LEU A 48 -3.83 1.17 -9.19
C LEU A 48 -3.41 2.09 -8.03
N LEU A 49 -4.28 3.01 -7.61
CA LEU A 49 -4.02 3.92 -6.49
C LEU A 49 -3.69 3.14 -5.22
N LEU A 50 -4.47 2.10 -4.92
CA LEU A 50 -4.23 1.24 -3.77
C LEU A 50 -2.84 0.61 -3.79
N ILE A 51 -2.39 0.08 -4.93
CA ILE A 51 -1.09 -0.57 -5.01
C ILE A 51 0.03 0.47 -4.85
N MET A 52 -0.07 1.61 -5.52
CA MET A 52 0.95 2.67 -5.45
C MET A 52 1.12 3.21 -4.02
N ASP A 53 0.01 3.44 -3.31
CA ASP A 53 0.07 3.88 -1.92
C ASP A 53 0.51 2.76 -0.97
N THR A 54 0.13 1.50 -1.22
CA THR A 54 0.63 0.34 -0.46
C THR A 54 2.15 0.21 -0.55
N LEU A 55 2.72 0.37 -1.74
CA LEU A 55 4.17 0.27 -1.97
C LEU A 55 4.95 1.43 -1.33
N SER A 56 4.36 2.61 -1.24
CA SER A 56 4.97 3.79 -0.59
C SER A 56 4.70 3.88 0.92
N CYS A 57 3.67 3.20 1.43
CA CYS A 57 3.28 3.25 2.84
C CYS A 57 4.41 2.80 3.78
N PRO A 58 4.85 3.63 4.74
CA PRO A 58 5.93 3.27 5.67
C PRO A 58 5.50 2.30 6.77
N PHE A 59 4.20 2.08 6.93
CA PHE A 59 3.62 1.25 7.99
C PHE A 59 3.46 -0.23 7.62
N LEU A 60 3.81 -0.56 6.37
CA LEU A 60 3.76 -1.91 5.82
C LEU A 60 5.17 -2.43 5.59
N ASP A 61 5.38 -3.70 5.93
CA ASP A 61 6.70 -4.32 5.86
C ASP A 61 7.13 -4.61 4.41
N ILE A 62 8.44 -4.75 4.23
CA ILE A 62 9.03 -4.95 2.91
C ILE A 62 8.64 -6.29 2.26
N ASN A 63 8.37 -7.34 3.05
CA ASN A 63 7.98 -8.63 2.50
C ASN A 63 6.54 -8.58 1.99
N PHE A 64 5.64 -7.91 2.71
CA PHE A 64 4.29 -7.65 2.22
C PHE A 64 4.32 -6.83 0.93
N LYS A 65 5.13 -5.77 0.86
CA LYS A 65 5.30 -4.99 -0.39
C LYS A 65 5.81 -5.84 -1.56
N ARG A 66 6.71 -6.80 -1.30
CA ARG A 66 7.18 -7.77 -2.31
C ARG A 66 6.06 -8.69 -2.78
N GLU A 67 5.22 -9.18 -1.87
CA GLU A 67 4.03 -9.95 -2.22
C GLU A 67 3.11 -9.14 -3.14
N ILE A 68 2.81 -7.89 -2.79
CA ILE A 68 1.95 -7.02 -3.61
C ILE A 68 2.55 -6.75 -4.99
N ALA A 69 3.84 -6.45 -5.07
CA ALA A 69 4.53 -6.24 -6.35
C ALA A 69 4.47 -7.48 -7.26
N SER A 70 4.48 -8.69 -6.67
CA SER A 70 4.46 -9.94 -7.44
C SER A 70 3.13 -10.20 -8.17
N PHE A 71 2.02 -9.57 -7.72
CA PHE A 71 0.75 -9.63 -8.45
C PHE A 71 0.77 -8.79 -9.74
N ILE A 72 1.65 -7.79 -9.85
CA ILE A 72 1.81 -6.96 -11.05
C ILE A 72 2.92 -7.49 -11.94
N TYR A 73 4.07 -7.77 -11.36
CA TYR A 73 5.29 -8.11 -12.08
C TYR A 73 5.64 -9.58 -11.87
N LYS A 74 5.68 -10.36 -12.95
CA LYS A 74 6.07 -11.77 -12.89
C LYS A 74 7.59 -11.97 -12.77
N ASN A 75 8.39 -10.99 -13.19
CA ASN A 75 9.85 -11.01 -13.04
C ASN A 75 10.27 -10.43 -11.68
N LYS A 76 11.23 -11.10 -11.02
CA LYS A 76 11.85 -10.65 -9.77
C LYS A 76 12.60 -9.32 -9.91
N ASP A 77 13.21 -9.06 -11.07
CA ASP A 77 13.96 -7.81 -11.30
C ASP A 77 13.00 -6.62 -11.31
N ASP A 78 11.88 -6.74 -12.03
CA ASP A 78 10.83 -5.71 -12.08
C ASP A 78 10.19 -5.48 -10.70
N CYS A 79 9.91 -6.54 -9.95
CA CYS A 79 9.46 -6.44 -8.55
C CYS A 79 10.45 -5.65 -7.69
N SER A 80 11.74 -5.95 -7.82
CA SER A 80 12.79 -5.29 -7.03
C SER A 80 12.94 -3.82 -7.44
N ASN A 81 12.85 -3.53 -8.74
CA ASN A 81 12.91 -2.18 -9.28
C ASN A 81 11.77 -1.30 -8.78
N ILE A 82 10.52 -1.78 -8.83
CA ILE A 82 9.36 -0.99 -8.39
C ILE A 82 9.40 -0.74 -6.88
N ILE A 83 9.87 -1.71 -6.09
CA ILE A 83 10.00 -1.55 -4.63
C ILE A 83 11.12 -0.56 -4.30
N ASN A 84 12.28 -0.69 -4.94
CA ASN A 84 13.37 0.26 -4.76
C ASN A 84 12.98 1.67 -5.19
N PHE A 85 12.16 1.79 -6.24
CA PHE A 85 11.56 3.06 -6.64
C PHE A 85 10.60 3.58 -5.57
N SER A 86 9.67 2.75 -5.07
CA SER A 86 8.68 3.17 -4.08
C SER A 86 9.30 3.60 -2.75
N LEU A 87 10.38 2.93 -2.32
CA LEU A 87 11.13 3.30 -1.11
C LEU A 87 11.82 4.67 -1.21
N LYS A 88 12.13 5.13 -2.42
CA LYS A 88 12.68 6.48 -2.67
C LYS A 88 11.59 7.54 -2.72
N GLN A 89 10.36 7.17 -3.04
CA GLN A 89 9.23 8.09 -3.04
C GLN A 89 8.74 8.29 -1.61
N LYS A 90 8.74 9.54 -1.14
CA LYS A 90 8.24 9.87 0.20
C LYS A 90 6.74 9.62 0.31
N ASN A 91 6.00 10.01 -0.73
CA ASN A 91 4.55 9.99 -0.82
C ASN A 91 4.15 9.64 -2.26
N TRP A 92 2.98 9.03 -2.44
CA TRP A 92 2.32 8.92 -3.75
C TRP A 92 1.11 9.84 -3.78
N PHE A 93 -0.07 9.32 -3.41
CA PHE A 93 -1.26 10.15 -3.23
C PHE A 93 -1.40 10.57 -1.76
N VAL A 94 -1.00 9.67 -0.85
CA VAL A 94 -1.05 9.90 0.59
C VAL A 94 0.27 10.42 1.09
N GLU A 95 0.21 11.50 1.86
CA GLU A 95 1.36 11.99 2.62
C GLU A 95 1.41 11.28 3.98
N TRP A 96 2.24 10.24 4.06
CA TRP A 96 2.31 9.34 5.22
C TRP A 96 3.06 9.91 6.43
N LYS A 97 3.83 10.98 6.23
CA LYS A 97 4.64 11.63 7.27
C LYS A 97 4.45 13.14 7.18
N ASN A 98 4.37 13.80 8.34
CA ASN A 98 4.29 15.27 8.50
C ASN A 98 2.92 15.94 8.26
N ILE A 99 1.80 15.21 8.29
CA ILE A 99 0.49 15.87 8.41
C ILE A 99 0.14 15.95 9.89
N ASP A 100 0.45 17.09 10.49
CA ASP A 100 -0.13 17.49 11.76
C ASP A 100 -1.57 17.94 11.50
N ILE A 101 -2.48 16.96 11.41
CA ILE A 101 -3.91 17.18 11.07
C ILE A 101 -4.56 18.14 12.06
N LEU A 102 -4.04 18.20 13.28
CA LEU A 102 -4.51 19.04 14.38
C LEU A 102 -3.94 20.47 14.33
N LYS A 103 -2.93 20.76 13.50
CA LYS A 103 -2.34 22.12 13.37
C LYS A 103 -2.84 22.92 12.18
N LYS A 104 -3.76 22.39 11.36
CA LYS A 104 -4.49 23.21 10.38
C LYS A 104 -5.75 23.82 11.03
N THR A 105 -5.53 24.79 11.92
CA THR A 105 -6.53 25.77 12.35
C THR A 105 -5.92 27.14 12.21
#